data_AF-A0A3T0N1R3-F1
#
_entry.id   AF-A0A3T0N1R3-F1
#
_cell.length_a   1.000
_cell.length_b   1.000
_cell.length_c   1.000
_cell.angle_alpha   90.00
_cell.angle_beta   90.00
_cell.angle_gamma   90.00
#
_symmetry.space_group_name_H-M   'P 1'
#
loop_
_entity.id
_entity.type
_entity.pdbx_description
1 polymer ?
#
loop_
_entity_poly.entity_id
_entity_poly.type
_entity_poly.pdbx_seq_one_letter_code
_entity_poly.pdbx_strand_id
1 'polypeptide(L)'
;MSVVVPKQIWWTVEELANSGLPELPGSKPGINLLAQRFGWRAIEGCAKRKVGRGGGWIYHWSVLPLAARRKLLTDAAETPDERPDRGNAWAAFDSLPETAKTKAKTRLAALQIVDGLHQSGVTHVHAVAEAARQCGSSARSVYNWIGMVEGVAPEDRLAYLVPRNRLAVRKPNKAACTQAFMDYLTSDYLRQGPPTFAQCYRAACKKAKHEGWDILISKTAKRRLDDEVPRLCQVLAREGFAGL
;
A
#
# COMPACT_ATOMS: atom_id res chain seq x y z
N MET A 1 19.31 -18.89 -16.10
CA MET A 1 19.20 -19.20 -14.66
C MET A 1 19.12 -17.89 -13.91
N SER A 2 17.94 -17.50 -13.43
CA SER A 2 17.78 -16.30 -12.60
C SER A 2 18.51 -16.53 -11.28
N VAL A 3 19.50 -15.67 -10.98
CA VAL A 3 20.20 -15.72 -9.69
C VAL A 3 19.22 -15.19 -8.65
N VAL A 4 18.80 -16.03 -7.71
CA VAL A 4 17.98 -15.58 -6.57
C VAL A 4 18.87 -14.70 -5.69
N VAL A 5 18.52 -13.43 -5.58
CA VAL A 5 19.22 -12.44 -4.74
C VAL A 5 18.28 -12.05 -3.60
N PRO A 6 18.77 -11.91 -2.36
CA PRO A 6 17.93 -11.48 -1.25
C PRO A 6 17.42 -10.04 -1.46
N LYS A 7 16.23 -9.77 -0.93
CA LYS A 7 15.53 -8.47 -1.01
C LYS A 7 16.39 -7.28 -0.54
N GLN A 8 17.24 -7.49 0.45
CA GLN A 8 18.19 -6.50 0.94
C GLN A 8 19.63 -6.97 0.73
N ILE A 9 20.35 -6.21 -0.10
CA ILE A 9 21.72 -6.54 -0.53
C ILE A 9 22.77 -6.02 0.44
N TRP A 10 22.56 -4.82 0.99
CA TRP A 10 23.49 -4.12 1.88
C TRP A 10 22.90 -3.97 3.26
N TRP A 11 23.68 -4.34 4.28
CA TRP A 11 23.24 -4.37 5.66
C TRP A 11 24.14 -3.51 6.53
N THR A 12 23.53 -2.72 7.43
CA THR A 12 24.28 -2.03 8.48
C THR A 12 24.59 -2.98 9.64
N VAL A 13 25.62 -2.66 10.42
CA VAL A 13 25.96 -3.41 11.65
C VAL A 13 24.78 -3.50 12.62
N GLU A 14 23.98 -2.45 12.70
CA GLU A 14 22.80 -2.37 13.56
C GLU A 14 21.66 -3.24 13.05
N GLU A 15 21.39 -3.21 11.74
CA GLU A 15 20.41 -4.11 11.12
C GLU A 15 20.82 -5.57 11.29
N LEU A 16 22.11 -5.92 11.10
CA LEU A 16 22.58 -7.29 11.31
C LEU A 16 22.40 -7.75 12.75
N ALA A 17 22.72 -6.90 13.73
CA ALA A 17 22.51 -7.23 15.15
C ALA A 17 21.03 -7.46 15.48
N ASN A 18 20.13 -6.69 14.87
CA ASN A 18 18.68 -6.78 15.09
C ASN A 18 17.98 -7.81 14.18
N SER A 19 18.69 -8.37 13.18
CA SER A 19 18.08 -9.22 12.14
C SER A 19 17.66 -10.60 12.66
N GLY A 20 18.24 -11.07 13.77
CA GLY A 20 18.01 -12.43 14.28
C GLY A 20 18.40 -13.52 13.26
N LEU A 21 19.34 -13.23 12.36
CA LEU A 21 19.85 -14.22 11.41
C LEU A 21 20.71 -15.26 12.14
N PRO A 22 20.66 -16.54 11.72
CA PRO A 22 21.42 -17.60 12.35
C PRO A 22 22.92 -17.33 12.24
N GLU A 23 23.66 -17.70 13.29
CA GLU A 23 25.12 -17.50 13.42
C GLU A 23 25.59 -16.04 13.46
N LEU A 24 24.68 -15.07 13.53
CA LEU A 24 25.04 -13.67 13.77
C LEU A 24 24.86 -13.27 15.24
N PRO A 25 25.84 -12.57 15.84
CA PRO A 25 25.70 -11.95 17.15
C PRO A 25 24.57 -10.92 17.19
N GLY A 26 23.74 -10.95 18.22
CA GLY A 26 22.66 -9.98 18.45
C GLY A 26 23.13 -8.59 18.95
N SER A 27 24.41 -8.25 18.80
CA SER A 27 24.98 -7.00 19.31
C SER A 27 25.92 -6.34 18.30
N LYS A 28 25.90 -5.00 18.24
CA LYS A 28 26.78 -4.23 17.33
C LYS A 28 28.28 -4.53 17.55
N PRO A 29 28.79 -4.66 18.79
CA PRO A 29 30.19 -5.05 19.01
C PRO A 29 30.49 -6.46 18.49
N GLY A 30 29.59 -7.42 18.71
CA GLY A 30 29.76 -8.80 18.25
C GLY A 30 29.88 -8.90 16.73
N ILE A 31 29.05 -8.15 15.99
CA ILE A 31 29.12 -8.09 14.52
C ILE A 31 30.44 -7.47 14.06
N ASN A 32 30.92 -6.42 14.72
CA ASN A 32 32.21 -5.81 14.36
C ASN A 32 33.40 -6.75 14.62
N LEU A 33 33.38 -7.51 15.72
CA LEU A 33 34.38 -8.52 16.02
C LEU A 33 34.35 -9.64 14.98
N LEU A 34 33.14 -10.09 14.60
CA LEU A 34 32.95 -11.11 13.57
C LEU A 34 33.48 -10.62 12.21
N ALA A 35 33.18 -9.38 11.83
CA ALA A 35 33.69 -8.77 10.60
C ALA A 35 35.22 -8.63 10.57
N GLN A 36 35.85 -8.38 11.72
CA GLN A 36 37.31 -8.37 11.84
C GLN A 36 37.89 -9.79 11.74
N ARG A 37 37.31 -10.75 12.45
CA ARG A 37 37.74 -12.16 12.48
C ARG A 37 37.71 -12.79 11.08
N PHE A 38 36.66 -12.52 10.32
CA PHE A 38 36.48 -13.05 8.96
C PHE A 38 36.95 -12.09 7.86
N GLY A 39 37.60 -10.98 8.22
CA GLY A 39 38.24 -10.08 7.25
C GLY A 39 37.28 -9.44 6.23
N TRP A 40 36.00 -9.21 6.58
CA TRP A 40 34.98 -8.71 5.65
C TRP A 40 35.35 -7.40 4.96
N ARG A 41 36.16 -6.57 5.63
CA ARG A 41 36.63 -5.28 5.12
C ARG A 41 37.78 -5.39 4.11
N ALA A 42 38.46 -6.52 4.07
CA ALA A 42 39.53 -6.79 3.12
C ALA A 42 39.00 -7.36 1.79
N ILE A 43 37.76 -7.86 1.77
CA ILE A 43 37.13 -8.39 0.57
C ILE A 43 36.62 -7.23 -0.29
N GLU A 44 37.17 -7.11 -1.49
CA GLU A 44 36.82 -6.06 -2.44
C GLU A 44 35.33 -6.08 -2.77
N GLY A 45 34.71 -4.89 -2.81
CA GLY A 45 33.30 -4.73 -3.15
C GLY A 45 32.31 -5.23 -2.10
N CYS A 46 32.75 -5.79 -0.97
CA CYS A 46 31.86 -6.38 0.04
C CYS A 46 31.68 -5.53 1.32
N ALA A 47 32.48 -4.48 1.49
CA ALA A 47 32.36 -3.53 2.59
C ALA A 47 32.38 -2.09 2.06
N LYS A 48 31.47 -1.25 2.57
CA LYS A 48 31.43 0.18 2.26
C LYS A 48 31.25 0.99 3.54
N ARG A 49 31.61 2.27 3.48
CA ARG A 49 31.28 3.23 4.55
C ARG A 49 29.83 3.68 4.41
N LYS A 50 29.10 3.70 5.52
CA LYS A 50 27.75 4.28 5.59
C LYS A 50 27.83 5.78 5.31
N VAL A 51 27.03 6.26 4.36
CA VAL A 51 26.89 7.70 4.05
C VAL A 51 25.90 8.31 5.03
N GLY A 52 26.30 9.32 5.80
CA GLY A 52 25.44 10.04 6.76
C GLY A 52 26.06 10.26 8.16
N ARG A 53 25.28 10.84 9.08
CA ARG A 53 25.71 11.08 10.48
C ARG A 53 25.87 9.75 11.25
N GLY A 54 26.94 9.65 12.04
CA GLY A 54 27.23 8.47 12.88
C GLY A 54 27.94 7.35 12.13
N GLY A 55 28.97 7.69 11.34
CA GLY A 55 29.71 6.80 10.43
C GLY A 55 29.90 5.36 10.91
N GLY A 56 29.88 4.42 9.96
CA GLY A 56 29.95 2.99 10.23
C GLY A 56 30.22 2.19 8.96
N TRP A 57 30.31 0.88 9.09
CA TRP A 57 30.46 -0.04 7.97
C TRP A 57 29.10 -0.62 7.57
N ILE A 58 28.88 -0.76 6.26
CA ILE A 58 27.83 -1.57 5.69
C ILE A 58 28.47 -2.74 4.95
N TYR A 59 27.89 -3.92 5.10
CA TYR A 59 28.39 -5.17 4.53
C TYR A 59 27.42 -5.74 3.51
N HIS A 60 27.96 -6.37 2.49
CA HIS A 60 27.18 -7.08 1.49
C HIS A 60 26.69 -8.43 2.03
N TRP A 61 25.48 -8.88 1.65
CA TRP A 61 24.93 -10.14 2.14
C TRP A 61 25.83 -11.37 1.84
N SER A 62 26.67 -11.30 0.80
CA SER A 62 27.58 -12.38 0.39
C SER A 62 28.67 -12.70 1.43
N VAL A 63 29.05 -11.76 2.30
CA VAL A 63 30.08 -12.01 3.34
C VAL A 63 29.52 -12.59 4.62
N LEU A 64 28.19 -12.66 4.75
CA LEU A 64 27.54 -13.24 5.92
C LEU A 64 27.80 -14.75 6.00
N PRO A 65 27.73 -15.35 7.20
CA PRO A 65 27.84 -16.79 7.38
C PRO A 65 26.86 -17.57 6.49
N LEU A 66 27.21 -18.81 6.14
CA LEU A 66 26.43 -19.61 5.23
C LEU A 66 24.98 -19.81 5.71
N ALA A 67 24.78 -20.02 7.02
CA ALA A 67 23.45 -20.17 7.59
C ALA A 67 22.59 -18.90 7.39
N ALA A 68 23.17 -17.72 7.62
CA ALA A 68 22.51 -16.44 7.41
C ALA A 68 22.14 -16.23 5.94
N ARG A 69 23.07 -16.52 5.01
CA ARG A 69 22.81 -16.42 3.56
C ARG A 69 21.72 -17.38 3.10
N ARG A 70 21.71 -18.62 3.59
CA ARG A 70 20.67 -19.61 3.28
C ARG A 70 19.30 -19.12 3.73
N LYS A 71 19.17 -18.65 4.98
CA LYS A 71 17.93 -18.08 5.48
C LYS A 71 17.45 -16.91 4.62
N LEU A 72 18.35 -15.97 4.28
CA LEU A 72 17.99 -14.83 3.41
C LEU A 72 17.52 -15.26 2.01
N LEU A 73 18.08 -16.33 1.44
CA LEU A 73 17.66 -16.87 0.15
C LEU A 73 16.35 -17.65 0.26
N THR A 74 16.15 -18.43 1.32
CA THR A 74 14.90 -19.13 1.61
C THR A 74 13.77 -18.13 1.84
N ASP A 75 13.97 -17.12 2.68
CA ASP A 75 13.00 -16.05 2.92
C ASP A 75 12.66 -15.31 1.61
N ALA A 76 13.67 -15.05 0.76
CA ALA A 76 13.45 -14.40 -0.53
C ALA A 76 12.71 -15.30 -1.55
N ALA A 77 12.85 -16.62 -1.46
CA ALA A 77 12.12 -17.58 -2.29
C ALA A 77 10.70 -17.84 -1.76
N GLU A 78 10.52 -17.80 -0.44
CA GLU A 78 9.24 -18.02 0.25
C GLU A 78 8.34 -16.79 0.22
N THR A 79 8.88 -15.58 0.13
CA THR A 79 8.09 -14.41 -0.25
C THR A 79 7.90 -14.44 -1.76
N PRO A 80 6.76 -14.91 -2.29
CA PRO A 80 6.50 -14.78 -3.71
C PRO A 80 6.46 -13.28 -3.98
N ASP A 81 6.95 -12.86 -5.14
CA ASP A 81 6.72 -11.50 -5.60
C ASP A 81 5.21 -11.24 -5.46
N GLU A 82 4.79 -10.27 -4.64
CA GLU A 82 3.38 -9.96 -4.29
C GLU A 82 2.57 -9.47 -5.52
N ARG A 83 3.03 -9.83 -6.72
CA ARG A 83 2.39 -9.54 -7.98
C ARG A 83 1.11 -10.36 -8.04
N PRO A 84 -0.03 -9.72 -8.29
CA PRO A 84 -1.25 -10.46 -8.54
C PRO A 84 -1.03 -11.37 -9.74
N ASP A 85 -1.54 -12.60 -9.64
CA ASP A 85 -1.69 -13.49 -10.79
C ASP A 85 -2.41 -12.75 -11.94
N ARG A 86 -2.14 -13.15 -13.19
CA ARG A 86 -2.67 -12.50 -14.40
C ARG A 86 -4.18 -12.29 -14.31
N GLY A 87 -4.92 -13.33 -13.91
CA GLY A 87 -6.38 -13.25 -13.78
C GLY A 87 -6.81 -12.21 -12.74
N ASN A 88 -6.14 -12.20 -11.59
CA ASN A 88 -6.43 -11.25 -10.51
C ASN A 88 -6.03 -9.81 -10.89
N ALA A 89 -4.95 -9.62 -11.64
CA ALA A 89 -4.51 -8.31 -12.11
C ALA A 89 -5.56 -7.68 -13.04
N TRP A 90 -6.08 -8.46 -13.99
CA TRP A 90 -7.13 -8.02 -14.91
C TRP A 90 -8.47 -7.80 -14.21
N ALA A 91 -8.89 -8.71 -13.32
CA ALA A 91 -10.11 -8.52 -12.53
C ALA A 91 -10.05 -7.23 -11.68
N ALA A 92 -8.90 -6.96 -11.06
CA ALA A 92 -8.68 -5.72 -10.34
C ALA A 92 -8.75 -4.51 -11.28
N PHE A 93 -8.10 -4.57 -12.44
CA PHE A 93 -8.16 -3.50 -13.45
C PHE A 93 -9.60 -3.19 -13.89
N ASP A 94 -10.40 -4.23 -14.16
CA ASP A 94 -11.76 -4.09 -14.66
C ASP A 94 -12.70 -3.46 -13.64
N SER A 95 -12.50 -3.77 -12.35
CA SER A 95 -13.27 -3.21 -11.23
C SER A 95 -13.03 -1.71 -10.99
N LEU A 96 -11.99 -1.12 -11.61
CA LEU A 96 -11.60 0.26 -11.34
C LEU A 96 -12.46 1.28 -12.10
N PRO A 97 -12.64 2.48 -11.52
CA PRO A 97 -13.29 3.59 -12.22
C PRO A 97 -12.45 4.06 -13.41
N GLU A 98 -13.11 4.63 -14.43
CA GLU A 98 -12.46 5.03 -15.69
C GLU A 98 -11.27 5.97 -15.46
N THR A 99 -11.36 6.88 -14.49
CA THR A 99 -10.25 7.78 -14.13
C THR A 99 -8.94 7.06 -13.76
N ALA A 100 -9.03 5.86 -13.17
CA ALA A 100 -7.86 5.05 -12.85
C ALA A 100 -7.36 4.26 -14.07
N LYS A 101 -8.28 3.78 -14.92
CA LYS A 101 -7.96 3.13 -16.20
C LYS A 101 -7.24 4.09 -17.15
N THR A 102 -7.68 5.36 -17.24
CA THR A 102 -7.01 6.40 -18.03
C THR A 102 -5.56 6.62 -17.56
N LYS A 103 -5.34 6.67 -16.23
CA LYS A 103 -3.97 6.82 -15.68
C LYS A 103 -3.08 5.63 -16.03
N ALA A 104 -3.60 4.41 -15.97
CA ALA A 104 -2.85 3.22 -16.38
C ALA A 104 -2.50 3.28 -17.88
N LYS A 105 -3.44 3.71 -18.73
CA LYS A 105 -3.21 3.94 -20.17
C LYS A 105 -2.12 5.00 -20.42
N THR A 106 -2.13 6.12 -19.70
CA THR A 106 -1.07 7.16 -19.81
C THR A 106 0.31 6.61 -19.44
N ARG A 107 0.38 5.77 -18.40
CA ARG A 107 1.63 5.11 -18.01
C ARG A 107 2.12 4.12 -19.06
N LEU A 108 1.20 3.34 -19.63
CA LEU A 108 1.52 2.41 -20.70
C LEU A 108 2.07 3.14 -21.93
N ALA A 109 1.45 4.27 -22.31
CA ALA A 109 1.92 5.12 -23.41
C ALA A 109 3.35 5.61 -23.17
N ALA A 110 3.68 6.04 -21.94
CA ALA A 110 5.04 6.43 -21.59
C ALA A 110 6.04 5.28 -21.80
N LEU A 111 5.68 4.05 -21.40
CA LEU A 111 6.53 2.88 -21.61
C LEU A 111 6.68 2.50 -23.09
N GLN A 112 5.61 2.62 -23.88
CA GLN A 112 5.67 2.38 -25.32
C GLN A 112 6.60 3.37 -26.03
N ILE A 113 6.63 4.64 -25.59
CA ILE A 113 7.60 5.64 -26.10
C ILE A 113 9.03 5.22 -25.73
N VAL A 114 9.28 4.80 -24.49
CA VAL A 114 10.59 4.30 -24.06
C VAL A 114 11.03 3.11 -24.92
N ASP A 115 10.16 2.12 -25.11
CA ASP A 115 10.44 0.92 -25.90
C ASP A 115 10.72 1.28 -27.37
N GLY A 116 9.95 2.19 -27.97
CA GLY A 116 10.16 2.64 -29.35
C GLY A 116 11.46 3.41 -29.55
N LEU A 117 11.84 4.28 -28.61
CA LEU A 117 13.11 5.02 -28.65
C LEU A 117 14.31 4.08 -28.45
N HIS A 118 14.16 3.05 -27.61
CA HIS A 118 15.18 2.01 -27.48
C HIS A 118 15.39 1.22 -28.76
N GLN A 119 14.31 0.85 -29.43
CA GLN A 119 14.37 0.11 -30.70
C GLN A 119 15.06 0.91 -31.81
N SER A 120 15.00 2.25 -31.76
CA SER A 120 15.73 3.11 -32.70
C SER A 120 17.20 3.35 -32.34
N GLY A 121 17.70 2.72 -31.26
CA GLY A 121 19.11 2.79 -30.84
C GLY A 121 19.44 3.95 -29.90
N VAL A 122 18.43 4.67 -29.40
CA VAL A 122 18.64 5.74 -28.40
C VAL A 122 19.03 5.13 -27.05
N THR A 123 19.93 5.78 -26.33
CA THR A 123 20.33 5.32 -24.99
C THR A 123 19.15 5.27 -24.01
N HIS A 124 19.15 4.29 -23.10
CA HIS A 124 18.08 4.10 -22.10
C HIS A 124 17.75 5.36 -21.32
N VAL A 125 18.79 6.08 -20.90
CA VAL A 125 18.65 7.27 -20.07
C VAL A 125 17.94 8.38 -20.85
N HIS A 126 18.27 8.56 -22.13
CA HIS A 126 17.64 9.55 -22.98
C HIS A 126 16.21 9.15 -23.33
N ALA A 127 15.96 7.88 -23.66
CA ALA A 127 14.61 7.38 -23.94
C ALA A 127 13.64 7.61 -22.77
N VAL A 128 14.09 7.33 -21.53
CA VAL A 128 13.30 7.59 -20.32
C VAL A 128 13.09 9.08 -20.09
N ALA A 129 14.11 9.91 -20.28
CA ALA A 129 13.98 11.36 -20.14
C ALA A 129 12.98 11.93 -21.16
N GLU A 130 13.01 11.45 -22.40
CA GLU A 130 12.11 11.91 -23.45
C GLU A 130 10.66 11.48 -23.21
N ALA A 131 10.43 10.21 -22.89
CA ALA A 131 9.10 9.73 -22.53
C ALA A 131 8.50 10.47 -21.32
N ALA A 132 9.34 10.78 -20.32
CA ALA A 132 8.94 11.58 -19.17
C ALA A 132 8.47 12.99 -19.58
N ARG A 133 9.21 13.66 -20.50
CA ARG A 133 8.80 14.97 -21.04
C ARG A 133 7.48 14.89 -21.80
N GLN A 134 7.34 13.94 -22.73
CA GLN A 134 6.13 13.83 -23.56
C GLN A 134 4.87 13.48 -22.76
N CYS A 135 5.00 12.67 -21.71
CA CYS A 135 3.88 12.28 -20.86
C CYS A 135 3.71 13.15 -19.61
N GLY A 136 4.44 14.27 -19.46
CA GLY A 136 4.35 15.17 -18.32
C GLY A 136 4.64 14.49 -16.96
N SER A 137 5.52 13.49 -16.96
CA SER A 137 5.85 12.66 -15.80
C SER A 137 7.33 12.83 -15.44
N SER A 138 7.74 12.42 -14.24
CA SER A 138 9.16 12.46 -13.86
C SER A 138 9.89 11.19 -14.33
N ALA A 139 11.17 11.31 -14.69
CA ALA A 139 12.00 10.16 -15.07
C ALA A 139 12.00 9.05 -13.99
N ARG A 140 12.01 9.44 -12.70
CA ARG A 140 11.86 8.53 -11.57
C ARG A 140 10.56 7.73 -11.62
N SER A 141 9.46 8.35 -12.01
CA SER A 141 8.17 7.66 -12.13
C SER A 141 8.19 6.63 -13.25
N VAL A 142 8.81 6.96 -14.39
CA VAL A 142 8.97 6.04 -15.52
C VAL A 142 9.83 4.84 -15.13
N TYR A 143 10.95 5.03 -14.45
CA TYR A 143 11.75 3.92 -13.92
C TYR A 143 10.96 3.03 -12.95
N ASN A 144 10.13 3.61 -12.09
CA ASN A 144 9.26 2.83 -11.22
C ASN A 144 8.26 2.00 -12.02
N TRP A 145 7.68 2.54 -13.10
CA TRP A 145 6.74 1.81 -13.95
C TRP A 145 7.42 0.70 -14.75
N ILE A 146 8.64 0.92 -15.23
CA ILE A 146 9.46 -0.14 -15.85
C ILE A 146 9.63 -1.30 -14.88
N GLY A 147 10.01 -1.02 -13.63
CA GLY A 147 10.13 -2.06 -12.59
C GLY A 147 8.81 -2.76 -12.24
N MET A 148 7.65 -2.12 -12.46
CA MET A 148 6.34 -2.76 -12.24
C MET A 148 5.98 -3.78 -13.33
N VAL A 149 6.52 -3.63 -14.53
CA VAL A 149 6.21 -4.49 -15.69
C VAL A 149 7.36 -5.41 -16.09
N GLU A 150 8.50 -5.34 -15.39
CA GLU A 150 9.65 -6.19 -15.64
C GLU A 150 9.27 -7.67 -15.45
N GLY A 151 9.37 -8.48 -16.51
CA GLY A 151 8.94 -9.89 -16.51
C GLY A 151 7.46 -10.12 -16.78
N VAL A 152 6.67 -9.08 -17.07
CA VAL A 152 5.26 -9.19 -17.48
C VAL A 152 5.16 -9.15 -19.01
N ALA A 153 4.32 -10.02 -19.58
CA ALA A 153 4.05 -10.04 -21.01
C ALA A 153 3.51 -8.68 -21.50
N PRO A 154 3.91 -8.17 -22.68
CA PRO A 154 3.46 -6.87 -23.20
C PRO A 154 1.94 -6.66 -23.18
N GLU A 155 1.20 -7.72 -23.49
CA GLU A 155 -0.28 -7.80 -23.51
C GLU A 155 -0.89 -7.43 -22.15
N ASP A 156 -0.25 -7.86 -21.05
CA ASP A 156 -0.79 -7.78 -19.70
C ASP A 156 -0.32 -6.53 -18.94
N ARG A 157 0.66 -5.78 -19.47
CA ARG A 157 1.30 -4.63 -18.79
C ARG A 157 0.30 -3.59 -18.30
N LEU A 158 -0.80 -3.39 -19.03
CA LEU A 158 -1.85 -2.42 -18.66
C LEU A 158 -2.41 -2.67 -17.25
N ALA A 159 -2.69 -3.93 -16.92
CA ALA A 159 -3.28 -4.32 -15.64
C ALA A 159 -2.32 -4.08 -14.46
N TYR A 160 -1.02 -4.27 -14.68
CA TYR A 160 0.02 -4.07 -13.67
C TYR A 160 0.38 -2.59 -13.46
N LEU A 161 0.08 -1.71 -14.43
CA LEU A 161 0.38 -0.27 -14.35
C LEU A 161 -0.64 0.55 -13.57
N VAL A 162 -1.63 -0.10 -12.96
CA VAL A 162 -2.63 0.58 -12.13
C VAL A 162 -1.98 1.32 -10.95
N PRO A 163 -2.46 2.53 -10.60
CA PRO A 163 -2.05 3.20 -9.36
C PRO A 163 -2.30 2.33 -8.10
N ARG A 164 -1.24 1.88 -7.42
CA ARG A 164 -1.33 1.05 -6.20
C ARG A 164 -2.20 1.65 -5.09
N ASN A 165 -2.26 2.98 -4.99
CA ASN A 165 -3.13 3.66 -4.02
C ASN A 165 -4.65 3.45 -4.27
N ARG A 166 -5.03 3.01 -5.47
CA ARG A 166 -6.41 2.63 -5.83
C ARG A 166 -6.67 1.13 -5.67
N LEU A 167 -5.62 0.31 -5.65
CA LEU A 167 -5.69 -1.14 -5.39
C LEU A 167 -5.76 -1.46 -3.90
N ALA A 168 -5.27 -0.56 -3.04
CA ALA A 168 -5.44 -0.70 -1.61
C ALA A 168 -6.93 -0.61 -1.26
N VAL A 169 -7.50 -1.72 -0.78
CA VAL A 169 -8.84 -1.74 -0.18
C VAL A 169 -8.81 -0.74 0.97
N ARG A 170 -9.45 0.41 0.77
CA ARG A 170 -9.55 1.44 1.80
C ARG A 170 -10.41 0.85 2.91
N LYS A 171 -9.80 0.34 3.98
CA LYS A 171 -10.53 -0.07 5.18
C LYS A 171 -11.39 1.12 5.59
N PRO A 172 -12.73 1.00 5.57
CA PRO A 172 -13.56 2.10 6.01
C PRO A 172 -13.23 2.35 7.47
N ASN A 173 -12.62 3.49 7.76
CA ASN A 173 -12.44 3.94 9.13
C ASN A 173 -13.84 4.34 9.62
N LYS A 174 -14.62 3.36 10.10
CA LYS A 174 -15.91 3.62 10.70
C LYS A 174 -15.63 4.46 11.92
N ALA A 175 -16.08 5.72 11.90
CA ALA A 175 -15.95 6.61 13.05
C ALA A 175 -16.49 5.88 14.29
N ALA A 176 -15.68 5.83 15.33
CA ALA A 176 -16.08 5.26 16.61
C ALA A 176 -17.32 6.01 17.10
N CYS A 177 -18.35 5.26 17.46
CA CYS A 177 -19.60 5.75 18.00
C CYS A 177 -20.07 4.74 19.02
N THR A 178 -20.58 5.21 20.14
CA THR A 178 -21.27 4.35 21.08
C THR A 178 -22.53 3.80 20.41
N GLN A 179 -22.75 2.48 20.45
CA GLN A 179 -23.94 1.85 19.86
C GLN A 179 -25.24 2.50 20.40
N ALA A 180 -25.25 2.84 21.69
CA ALA A 180 -26.37 3.51 22.36
C ALA A 180 -26.79 4.85 21.71
N PHE A 181 -25.85 5.62 21.14
CA PHE A 181 -26.18 6.85 20.42
C PHE A 181 -26.98 6.56 19.16
N MET A 182 -26.56 5.58 18.37
CA MET A 182 -27.24 5.17 17.14
C MET A 182 -28.60 4.54 17.44
N ASP A 183 -28.70 3.70 18.48
CA ASP A 183 -29.95 3.07 18.88
C ASP A 183 -30.99 4.12 19.30
N TYR A 184 -30.57 5.11 20.10
CA TYR A 184 -31.44 6.20 20.51
C TYR A 184 -31.87 7.08 19.33
N LEU A 185 -30.93 7.46 18.46
CA LEU A 185 -31.23 8.26 17.28
C LEU A 185 -32.20 7.55 16.32
N THR A 186 -31.98 6.25 16.09
CA THR A 186 -32.80 5.42 15.22
C THR A 186 -34.21 5.27 15.79
N SER A 187 -34.32 4.97 17.09
CA SER A 187 -35.61 4.87 17.77
C SER A 187 -36.40 6.17 17.73
N ASP A 188 -35.75 7.32 17.93
CA ASP A 188 -36.42 8.62 17.90
C ASP A 188 -36.84 9.03 16.48
N TYR A 189 -36.05 8.66 15.47
CA TYR A 189 -36.32 8.99 14.07
C TYR A 189 -37.39 8.10 13.41
N LEU A 190 -37.47 6.82 13.78
CA LEU A 190 -38.43 5.86 13.22
C LEU A 190 -39.80 5.90 13.91
N ARG A 191 -39.95 6.69 14.98
CA ARG A 191 -41.25 6.92 15.60
C ARG A 191 -42.20 7.62 14.62
N GLN A 192 -43.45 7.15 14.56
CA GLN A 192 -44.52 7.84 13.82
C GLN A 192 -44.66 9.28 14.32
N GLY A 193 -44.53 10.24 13.40
CA GLY A 193 -44.66 11.66 13.73
C GLY A 193 -43.84 12.58 12.83
N PRO A 194 -43.94 13.90 13.06
CA PRO A 194 -43.35 14.91 12.19
C PRO A 194 -41.84 15.17 12.37
N PRO A 195 -41.08 14.67 13.39
CA PRO A 195 -39.75 15.21 13.61
C PRO A 195 -38.83 14.88 12.44
N THR A 196 -38.14 15.91 11.99
CA THR A 196 -37.12 15.82 10.95
C THR A 196 -35.88 15.14 11.52
N PHE A 197 -35.07 14.52 10.66
CA PHE A 197 -33.80 13.91 11.07
C PHE A 197 -32.91 14.90 11.86
N ALA A 198 -32.89 16.17 11.46
CA ALA A 198 -32.11 17.21 12.14
C ALA A 198 -32.58 17.46 13.59
N GLN A 199 -33.88 17.35 13.87
CA GLN A 199 -34.42 17.48 15.22
C GLN A 199 -34.05 16.27 16.08
N CYS A 200 -34.25 15.06 15.57
CA CYS A 200 -33.85 13.82 16.26
C CYS A 200 -32.35 13.80 16.56
N TYR A 201 -31.52 14.22 15.60
CA TYR A 201 -30.08 14.32 15.78
C TYR A 201 -29.69 15.33 16.89
N ARG A 202 -30.37 16.47 16.98
CA ARG A 202 -30.13 17.44 18.08
C ARG A 202 -30.52 16.86 19.44
N ALA A 203 -31.64 16.14 19.50
CA ALA A 203 -32.07 15.46 20.72
C ALA A 203 -31.08 14.36 21.14
N ALA A 204 -30.62 13.54 20.20
CA ALA A 204 -29.59 12.53 20.42
C ALA A 204 -28.26 13.14 20.89
N CYS A 205 -27.83 14.26 20.30
CA CYS A 205 -26.65 15.00 20.78
C CYS A 205 -26.81 15.50 22.22
N LYS A 206 -28.02 15.98 22.59
CA LYS A 206 -28.30 16.44 23.96
C LYS A 206 -28.23 15.28 24.96
N LYS A 207 -28.78 14.13 24.60
CA LYS A 207 -28.70 12.92 25.43
C LYS A 207 -27.28 12.39 25.54
N ALA A 208 -26.54 12.34 24.43
CA ALA A 208 -25.14 11.92 24.40
C ALA A 208 -24.26 12.78 25.32
N LYS A 209 -24.50 14.09 25.40
CA LYS A 209 -23.79 14.97 26.34
C LYS A 209 -24.05 14.64 27.81
N HIS A 210 -25.25 14.14 28.13
CA HIS A 210 -25.61 13.78 29.49
C HIS A 210 -25.03 12.42 29.89
N GLU A 211 -25.08 11.45 28.98
CA GLU A 211 -24.64 10.07 29.20
C GLU A 211 -23.17 9.81 28.86
N GLY A 212 -22.47 10.80 28.29
CA GLY A 212 -21.08 10.67 27.85
C GLY A 212 -20.88 9.78 26.61
N TRP A 213 -21.86 9.73 25.69
CA TRP A 213 -21.74 8.94 24.47
C TRP A 213 -20.91 9.63 23.40
N ASP A 214 -20.16 8.86 22.62
CA ASP A 214 -19.45 9.33 21.44
C ASP A 214 -20.43 9.67 20.31
N ILE A 215 -20.31 10.88 19.77
CA ILE A 215 -21.25 11.44 18.79
C ILE A 215 -20.66 11.35 17.38
N LEU A 216 -21.48 10.91 16.42
CA LEU A 216 -21.18 10.99 14.99
C LEU A 216 -21.57 12.33 14.40
N ILE A 217 -20.84 12.80 13.39
CA ILE A 217 -21.27 13.94 12.56
C ILE A 217 -22.61 13.61 11.88
N SER A 218 -23.54 14.57 11.86
CA SER A 218 -24.91 14.40 11.35
C SER A 218 -25.02 13.66 10.00
N LYS A 219 -24.19 14.01 9.00
CA LYS A 219 -24.17 13.33 7.69
C LYS A 219 -23.77 11.86 7.81
N THR A 220 -22.81 11.54 8.66
CA THR A 220 -22.34 10.18 8.91
C THR A 220 -23.40 9.35 9.64
N ALA A 221 -24.07 9.94 10.63
CA ALA A 221 -25.18 9.31 11.35
C ALA A 221 -26.35 9.00 10.41
N LYS A 222 -26.72 9.93 9.51
CA LYS A 222 -27.79 9.71 8.52
C LYS A 222 -27.45 8.58 7.57
N ARG A 223 -26.24 8.60 7.00
CA ARG A 223 -25.79 7.53 6.09
C ARG A 223 -25.82 6.18 6.78
N ARG A 224 -25.37 6.11 8.04
CA ARG A 224 -25.37 4.87 8.81
C ARG A 224 -26.77 4.35 9.09
N LEU A 225 -27.71 5.25 9.44
CA LEU A 225 -29.13 4.91 9.56
C LEU A 225 -29.70 4.38 8.23
N ASP A 226 -29.39 5.01 7.10
CA ASP A 226 -29.87 4.59 5.78
C ASP A 226 -29.30 3.21 5.36
N ASP A 227 -28.06 2.91 5.77
CA ASP A 227 -27.41 1.61 5.57
C ASP A 227 -28.01 0.51 6.48
N GLU A 228 -28.39 0.85 7.72
CA GLU A 228 -28.99 -0.07 8.71
C GLU A 228 -30.50 -0.30 8.47
N VAL A 229 -31.21 0.73 8.01
CA VAL A 229 -32.67 0.73 7.81
C VAL A 229 -32.99 1.21 6.39
N PRO A 230 -33.36 0.30 5.47
CA PRO A 230 -33.71 0.65 4.10
C PRO A 230 -34.83 1.69 4.02
N ARG A 231 -34.82 2.53 2.98
CA ARG A 231 -35.79 3.62 2.79
C ARG A 231 -37.25 3.17 2.92
N LEU A 232 -37.58 1.99 2.39
CA LEU A 232 -38.94 1.42 2.47
C LEU A 232 -39.39 1.23 3.92
N CYS A 233 -38.51 0.68 4.78
CA CYS A 233 -38.78 0.49 6.20
C CYS A 233 -38.91 1.84 6.93
N GLN A 234 -38.12 2.84 6.54
CA GLN A 234 -38.23 4.18 7.11
C GLN A 234 -39.59 4.82 6.80
N VAL A 235 -40.05 4.71 5.54
CA VAL A 235 -41.35 5.24 5.10
C VAL A 235 -42.49 4.51 5.83
N LEU A 236 -42.47 3.18 5.82
CA LEU A 236 -43.47 2.38 6.53
C LEU A 236 -43.53 2.71 8.03
N ALA A 237 -42.38 2.87 8.69
CA ALA A 237 -42.33 3.20 10.11
C ALA A 237 -42.88 4.60 10.42
N ARG A 238 -42.64 5.58 9.54
CA ARG A 238 -42.96 7.00 9.77
C ARG A 238 -44.35 7.41 9.27
N GLU A 239 -44.75 6.87 8.12
CA GLU A 239 -45.97 7.26 7.37
C GLU A 239 -47.01 6.14 7.34
N GLY A 240 -46.66 4.94 7.79
CA GLY A 240 -47.54 3.77 7.76
C GLY A 240 -47.75 3.23 6.34
N PHE A 241 -48.75 2.36 6.17
CA PHE A 241 -49.09 1.79 4.86
C PHE A 241 -49.55 2.83 3.83
N ALA A 242 -50.05 3.99 4.28
CA ALA A 242 -50.50 5.06 3.39
C ALA A 242 -49.34 5.79 2.67
N GLY A 243 -48.09 5.63 3.15
CA GLY A 243 -46.91 6.25 2.55
C GLY A 243 -46.11 5.35 1.59
N LEU A 244 -46.47 4.06 1.47
CA LEU A 244 -45.86 3.10 0.55
C LEU A 244 -46.41 3.23 -0.87
#